data_AF-B8J7Q9-F1
#
_entry.id   AF-B8J7Q9-F1
#
_cell.length_a   1.000
_cell.length_b   1.000
_cell.length_c   1.000
_cell.angle_alpha   90.00
_cell.angle_beta   90.00
_cell.angle_gamma   90.00
#
_symmetry.space_group_name_H-M   'P 1'
#
loop_
_entity.id
_entity.type
_entity.pdbx_description
1 polymer ?
#
loop_
_entity_poly.entity_id
_entity_poly.type
_entity_poly.pdbx_seq_one_letter_code
_entity_poly.pdbx_strand_id
1 'polypeptide(L)'
;MHLASRAAPVVLAVSLVTACAGAREAGRDPPQSLTVRELTVVDARGQPRLRIGAPLPPPKGAERRAVDAFGIQFMDQDGYEVAGLGMLEPVDIRGLCFDIKDAYEAMCVGLVKGEPSITFRHDWKERITLGVEKGVASIVLRDAQGEPRVRLEVDPDGKTRVEGVAPTAPARP
;
A
#
# COMPACT_ATOMS: atom_id res chain seq x y z
N MET A 1 76.82 -12.44 41.72
CA MET A 1 75.62 -12.26 40.86
C MET A 1 74.47 -13.01 41.51
N HIS A 2 73.38 -12.29 41.79
CA HIS A 2 71.97 -12.73 41.95
C HIS A 2 71.25 -11.79 42.94
N LEU A 3 70.54 -10.80 42.38
CA LEU A 3 69.52 -9.98 43.04
C LEU A 3 68.18 -10.73 43.02
N ALA A 4 67.40 -10.65 44.09
CA ALA A 4 65.95 -10.85 44.11
C ALA A 4 65.36 -9.76 45.04
N SER A 5 65.03 -8.59 44.47
CA SER A 5 63.71 -8.17 43.96
C SER A 5 62.61 -8.17 45.03
N ARG A 6 62.37 -6.99 45.62
CA ARG A 6 61.20 -6.65 46.44
C ARG A 6 60.06 -6.24 45.50
N ALA A 7 58.93 -6.92 45.56
CA ALA A 7 57.70 -6.52 44.87
C ALA A 7 56.99 -5.42 45.68
N ALA A 8 56.73 -4.27 45.05
CA ALA A 8 55.84 -3.23 45.55
C ALA A 8 54.50 -3.33 44.79
N PRO A 9 53.34 -3.14 45.45
CA PRO A 9 52.05 -3.16 44.76
C PRO A 9 51.82 -1.82 44.07
N VAL A 10 51.65 -1.83 42.76
CA VAL A 10 51.16 -0.68 41.98
C VAL A 10 49.63 -0.64 42.16
N VAL A 11 49.16 0.35 42.91
CA VAL A 11 47.74 0.72 42.98
C VAL A 11 47.39 1.47 41.69
N LEU A 12 46.66 0.80 40.79
CA LEU A 12 46.14 1.44 39.58
C LEU A 12 44.81 2.13 39.94
N ALA A 13 44.85 3.45 40.11
CA ALA A 13 43.66 4.28 40.30
C ALA A 13 42.85 4.32 38.98
N VAL A 14 41.68 3.67 38.98
CA VAL A 14 40.69 3.76 37.90
C VAL A 14 39.93 5.08 38.08
N SER A 15 40.24 6.05 37.23
CA SER A 15 39.42 7.25 37.08
C SER A 15 39.40 7.67 35.62
N LEU A 16 38.69 6.90 34.78
CA LEU A 16 38.15 7.41 33.52
C LEU A 16 36.85 8.14 33.84
N VAL A 17 36.97 9.46 33.91
CA VAL A 17 35.86 10.41 34.00
C VAL A 17 34.95 10.20 32.79
N THR A 18 33.74 9.75 33.06
CA THR A 18 32.60 9.72 32.15
C THR A 18 32.32 11.12 31.61
N ALA A 19 32.91 11.43 30.45
CA ALA A 19 32.52 12.56 29.63
C ALA A 19 31.36 12.17 28.69
N CYS A 20 30.27 11.64 29.26
CA CYS A 20 28.97 11.72 28.59
C CYS A 20 28.37 13.07 29.00
N ALA A 21 29.00 14.15 28.52
CA ALA A 21 28.38 15.46 28.52
C ALA A 21 27.09 15.31 27.71
N GLY A 22 25.98 15.21 28.43
CA GLY A 22 24.66 15.33 27.86
C GLY A 22 24.62 16.65 27.11
N ALA A 23 24.71 16.58 25.79
CA ALA A 23 24.19 17.60 24.92
C ALA A 23 22.69 17.63 25.23
N ARG A 24 22.31 18.48 26.18
CA ARG A 24 20.95 18.97 26.30
C ARG A 24 20.63 19.54 24.93
N GLU A 25 19.76 18.87 24.18
CA GLU A 25 19.13 19.43 22.99
C GLU A 25 18.35 20.66 23.46
N ALA A 26 19.02 21.80 23.47
CA ALA A 26 18.41 23.08 23.73
C ALA A 26 17.52 23.41 22.54
N GLY A 27 16.20 23.30 22.75
CA GLY A 27 15.18 24.14 22.11
C GLY A 27 15.25 24.27 20.59
N ARG A 28 15.56 23.21 19.84
CA ARG A 28 15.22 23.20 18.42
C ARG A 28 13.74 22.88 18.31
N ASP A 29 12.98 23.77 17.68
CA ASP A 29 11.64 23.43 17.22
C ASP A 29 11.73 22.12 16.43
N PRO A 30 10.79 21.18 16.64
CA PRO A 30 10.79 19.93 15.89
C PRO A 30 10.78 20.25 14.39
N PRO A 31 11.49 19.45 13.57
CA PRO A 31 11.52 19.67 12.13
C PRO A 31 10.09 19.68 11.60
N GLN A 32 9.72 20.76 10.90
CA GLN A 32 8.38 20.93 10.34
C GLN A 32 8.16 20.06 9.09
N SER A 33 9.24 19.57 8.48
CA SER A 33 9.21 18.72 7.30
C SER A 33 10.25 17.60 7.38
N LEU A 34 9.92 16.48 6.76
CA LEU A 34 10.79 15.31 6.61
C LEU A 34 10.91 14.98 5.12
N THR A 35 12.12 15.05 4.58
CA THR A 35 12.41 14.61 3.21
C THR A 35 13.13 13.26 3.26
N VAL A 36 12.43 12.22 2.85
CA VAL A 36 12.93 10.84 2.80
C VAL A 36 12.44 10.16 1.53
N ARG A 37 13.18 9.15 1.06
CA ARG A 37 12.72 8.27 -0.03
C ARG A 37 11.68 7.26 0.44
N GLU A 38 11.80 6.84 1.69
CA GLU A 38 10.92 5.87 2.32
C GLU A 38 10.77 6.19 3.81
N LEU A 39 9.54 6.05 4.31
CA LEU A 39 9.21 5.98 5.72
C LEU A 39 8.57 4.62 6.00
N THR A 40 9.23 3.79 6.82
CA THR A 40 8.70 2.50 7.27
C THR A 40 8.25 2.60 8.73
N VAL A 41 7.00 2.22 8.99
CA VAL A 41 6.46 2.00 10.35
C VAL A 41 6.46 0.51 10.63
N VAL A 42 7.06 0.11 11.76
CA VAL A 42 7.17 -1.29 12.20
C VAL A 42 6.28 -1.58 13.42
N ASP A 43 5.91 -2.84 13.62
CA ASP A 43 5.27 -3.31 14.85
C ASP A 43 6.30 -3.50 15.99
N ALA A 44 5.84 -3.93 17.17
CA ALA A 44 6.68 -4.15 18.35
C ALA A 44 7.77 -5.24 18.17
N ARG A 45 7.67 -6.08 17.14
CA ARG A 45 8.65 -7.10 16.78
C ARG A 45 9.62 -6.61 15.69
N GLY A 46 9.48 -5.36 15.25
CA GLY A 46 10.26 -4.79 14.16
C GLY A 46 9.74 -5.17 12.76
N GLN A 47 8.54 -5.74 12.64
CA GLN A 47 7.98 -6.11 11.33
C GLN A 47 7.31 -4.91 10.65
N PRO A 48 7.62 -4.61 9.38
CA PRO A 48 6.96 -3.53 8.64
C PRO A 48 5.44 -3.70 8.57
N ARG A 49 4.69 -2.63 8.88
CA ARG A 49 3.21 -2.58 8.83
C ARG A 49 2.68 -1.55 7.86
N LEU A 50 3.42 -0.45 7.68
CA LEU A 50 3.10 0.61 6.75
C LEU A 50 4.40 1.11 6.13
N ARG A 51 4.38 1.38 4.83
CA ARG A 51 5.45 2.11 4.13
C ARG A 51 4.86 3.26 3.35
N ILE A 52 5.53 4.40 3.41
CA ILE A 52 5.33 5.51 2.47
C ILE A 52 6.59 5.58 1.63
N GLY A 53 6.49 5.52 0.30
CA GLY A 53 7.67 5.43 -0.56
C GLY A 53 7.50 6.04 -1.93
N ALA A 54 8.62 6.49 -2.50
CA ALA A 54 8.71 6.96 -3.88
C ALA A 54 10.09 6.58 -4.50
N PRO A 55 10.20 5.41 -5.18
CA PRO A 55 9.15 4.41 -5.42
C PRO A 55 8.87 3.52 -4.19
N LEU A 56 7.72 2.84 -4.21
CA LEU A 56 7.38 1.76 -3.29
C LEU A 56 8.19 0.49 -3.63
N PRO A 57 8.73 -0.21 -2.63
CA PRO A 57 9.42 -1.48 -2.86
C PRO A 57 8.44 -2.56 -3.38
N PRO A 58 8.96 -3.63 -4.02
CA PRO A 58 8.13 -4.77 -4.41
C PRO A 58 7.40 -5.40 -3.20
N PRO A 59 6.18 -5.93 -3.39
CA PRO A 59 5.54 -6.75 -2.36
C PRO A 59 6.40 -7.97 -2.04
N LYS A 60 6.30 -8.46 -0.80
CA LYS A 60 6.99 -9.69 -0.39
C LYS A 60 6.60 -10.84 -1.31
N GLY A 61 7.61 -11.55 -1.84
CA GLY A 61 7.41 -12.66 -2.78
C GLY A 61 7.50 -12.26 -4.26
N ALA A 62 7.62 -10.96 -4.57
CA ALA A 62 7.89 -10.48 -5.91
C ALA A 62 9.30 -9.85 -6.01
N GLU A 63 10.01 -10.12 -7.11
CA GLU A 63 11.30 -9.47 -7.38
C GLU A 63 11.14 -7.99 -7.78
N ARG A 64 10.03 -7.66 -8.43
CA ARG A 64 9.72 -6.31 -8.92
C ARG A 64 8.21 -6.05 -8.95
N ARG A 65 7.82 -4.77 -8.93
CA ARG A 65 6.46 -4.37 -9.30
C ARG A 65 6.29 -4.44 -10.83
N ALA A 66 5.06 -4.69 -11.29
CA ALA A 66 4.73 -4.64 -12.72
C ALA A 66 4.88 -3.22 -13.29
N VAL A 67 4.58 -2.21 -12.47
CA VAL A 67 4.73 -0.78 -12.75
C VAL A 67 5.28 -0.12 -11.49
N ASP A 68 6.19 0.84 -11.65
CA ASP A 68 6.65 1.67 -10.53
C ASP A 68 5.47 2.42 -9.92
N ALA A 69 5.37 2.33 -8.60
CA ALA A 69 4.31 2.97 -7.83
C ALA A 69 4.92 3.88 -6.77
N PHE A 70 4.24 4.98 -6.49
CA PHE A 70 4.53 5.86 -5.36
C PHE A 70 3.31 5.88 -4.45
N GLY A 71 3.48 6.04 -3.14
CA GLY A 71 2.36 6.15 -2.22
C GLY A 71 2.54 5.35 -0.93
N ILE A 72 1.52 4.58 -0.55
CA ILE A 72 1.44 3.89 0.75
C ILE A 72 1.22 2.38 0.54
N GLN A 73 1.97 1.55 1.24
CA GLN A 73 1.80 0.09 1.31
C GLN A 73 1.37 -0.30 2.73
N PHE A 74 0.33 -1.13 2.86
CA PHE A 74 -0.10 -1.75 4.11
C PHE A 74 0.26 -3.23 4.10
N MET A 75 0.82 -3.72 5.21
CA MET A 75 1.29 -5.09 5.33
C MET A 75 0.65 -5.84 6.50
N ASP A 76 0.53 -7.17 6.37
CA ASP A 76 0.09 -8.07 7.44
C ASP A 76 1.22 -8.40 8.44
N GLN A 77 0.97 -9.37 9.34
CA GLN A 77 1.95 -9.78 10.36
C GLN A 77 3.15 -10.53 9.80
N ASP A 78 3.00 -11.11 8.61
CA ASP A 78 4.04 -11.86 7.92
C ASP A 78 4.78 -10.97 6.90
N GLY A 79 4.37 -9.71 6.75
CA GLY A 79 4.98 -8.73 5.85
C GLY A 79 4.48 -8.81 4.40
N TYR A 80 3.38 -9.52 4.14
CA TYR A 80 2.72 -9.49 2.83
C TYR A 80 1.91 -8.21 2.68
N GLU A 81 1.93 -7.62 1.48
CA GLU A 81 1.05 -6.50 1.13
C GLU A 81 -0.41 -6.96 1.18
N VAL A 82 -1.26 -6.19 1.86
CA VAL A 82 -2.71 -6.47 1.98
C VAL A 82 -3.58 -5.32 1.50
N ALA A 83 -2.98 -4.15 1.28
CA ALA A 83 -3.60 -2.99 0.67
C ALA A 83 -2.53 -1.97 0.29
N GLY A 84 -2.87 -1.00 -0.54
CA GLY A 84 -2.01 0.12 -0.84
C GLY A 84 -2.74 1.27 -1.51
N LEU A 85 -2.22 2.48 -1.33
CA LEU A 85 -2.53 3.64 -2.17
C LEU A 85 -1.36 3.80 -3.15
N GLY A 86 -1.61 3.57 -4.43
CA GLY A 86 -0.61 3.64 -5.48
C GLY A 86 -0.92 4.75 -6.50
N MET A 87 0.11 5.51 -6.85
CA MET A 87 0.16 6.36 -8.04
C MET A 87 1.11 5.70 -9.04
N LEU A 88 0.55 5.23 -10.14
CA LEU A 88 1.26 4.54 -11.22
C LEU A 88 1.27 5.47 -12.43
N GLU A 89 2.17 6.45 -12.42
CA GLU A 89 2.27 7.49 -13.45
C GLU A 89 2.39 6.95 -14.88
N PRO A 90 3.18 5.90 -15.18
CA PRO A 90 3.35 5.41 -16.55
C PRO A 90 2.06 4.89 -17.21
N VAL A 91 1.05 4.54 -16.41
CA VAL A 91 -0.24 4.01 -16.90
C VAL A 91 -1.43 4.88 -16.48
N ASP A 92 -1.16 6.04 -15.88
CA ASP A 92 -2.14 7.00 -15.34
C ASP A 92 -3.21 6.34 -14.44
N ILE A 93 -2.75 5.57 -13.45
CA ILE A 93 -3.63 4.97 -12.45
C ILE A 93 -3.32 5.57 -11.08
N ARG A 94 -4.36 5.95 -10.34
CA ARG A 94 -4.27 6.42 -8.95
C ARG A 94 -5.32 5.69 -8.15
N GLY A 95 -4.94 4.71 -7.34
CA GLY A 95 -5.90 3.80 -6.72
C GLY A 95 -5.55 3.42 -5.29
N LEU A 96 -6.58 3.31 -4.46
CA LEU A 96 -6.56 2.57 -3.21
C LEU A 96 -7.05 1.16 -3.50
N CYS A 97 -6.19 0.17 -3.29
CA CYS A 97 -6.51 -1.23 -3.51
C CYS A 97 -6.37 -2.04 -2.23
N PHE A 98 -7.19 -3.08 -2.10
CA PHE A 98 -7.13 -4.09 -1.06
C PHE A 98 -6.81 -5.43 -1.72
N ASP A 99 -5.74 -6.05 -1.26
CA ASP A 99 -5.18 -7.25 -1.86
C ASP A 99 -5.70 -8.50 -1.15
N ILE A 100 -5.76 -9.60 -1.88
CA ILE A 100 -5.79 -10.92 -1.24
C ILE A 100 -4.38 -11.51 -1.17
N LYS A 101 -4.19 -12.50 -0.28
CA LYS A 101 -2.87 -13.11 0.02
C LYS A 101 -2.11 -13.62 -1.20
N ASP A 102 -2.79 -13.91 -2.30
CA ASP A 102 -2.18 -14.37 -3.56
C ASP A 102 -1.78 -13.20 -4.50
N ALA A 103 -1.53 -12.02 -3.91
CA ALA A 103 -0.86 -10.86 -4.51
C ALA A 103 -1.57 -10.16 -5.67
N TYR A 104 -2.91 -10.24 -5.72
CA TYR A 104 -3.71 -9.42 -6.62
C TYR A 104 -4.70 -8.54 -5.88
N GLU A 105 -4.99 -7.39 -6.50
CA GLU A 105 -5.96 -6.41 -6.04
C GLU A 105 -7.37 -6.99 -6.12
N ALA A 106 -7.94 -7.37 -4.98
CA ALA A 106 -9.30 -7.90 -4.91
C ALA A 106 -10.36 -6.82 -5.02
N MET A 107 -10.04 -5.61 -4.56
CA MET A 107 -10.90 -4.44 -4.66
C MET A 107 -10.04 -3.20 -4.88
N CYS A 108 -10.42 -2.33 -5.81
CA CYS A 108 -9.79 -1.03 -6.01
C CYS A 108 -10.84 0.08 -6.11
N VAL A 109 -10.50 1.25 -5.58
CA VAL A 109 -11.19 2.53 -5.77
C VAL A 109 -10.15 3.52 -6.28
N GLY A 110 -10.43 4.21 -7.38
CA GLY A 110 -9.47 5.16 -7.90
C GLY A 110 -9.84 5.83 -9.20
N LEU A 111 -8.83 6.38 -9.84
CA LEU A 111 -8.86 6.93 -11.18
C LEU A 111 -8.06 6.03 -12.11
N VAL A 112 -8.63 5.69 -13.26
CA VAL A 112 -7.95 5.01 -14.37
C VAL A 112 -8.02 5.95 -15.57
N LYS A 113 -6.87 6.46 -16.01
CA LYS A 113 -6.79 7.45 -17.09
C LYS A 113 -7.66 8.68 -16.86
N GLY A 114 -7.70 9.14 -15.60
CA GLY A 114 -8.53 10.26 -15.15
C GLY A 114 -10.01 9.93 -14.90
N GLU A 115 -10.49 8.74 -15.23
CA GLU A 115 -11.89 8.36 -15.04
C GLU A 115 -12.10 7.60 -13.72
N PRO A 116 -13.16 7.92 -12.95
CA PRO A 116 -13.44 7.25 -11.68
C PRO A 116 -13.84 5.79 -11.89
N SER A 117 -13.26 4.90 -11.08
CA SER A 117 -13.53 3.47 -11.14
C SER A 117 -13.48 2.82 -9.75
N ILE A 118 -14.40 1.87 -9.55
CA ILE A 118 -14.45 0.92 -8.45
C ILE A 118 -14.53 -0.46 -9.08
N THR A 119 -13.56 -1.32 -8.77
CA THR A 119 -13.50 -2.69 -9.32
C THR A 119 -13.41 -3.70 -8.19
N PHE A 120 -14.19 -4.77 -8.31
CA PHE A 120 -14.10 -5.96 -7.47
C PHE A 120 -13.65 -7.13 -8.35
N ARG A 121 -12.62 -7.86 -7.91
CA ARG A 121 -12.03 -8.99 -8.62
C ARG A 121 -12.07 -10.27 -7.79
N HIS A 122 -12.24 -11.39 -8.47
CA HIS A 122 -12.10 -12.72 -7.91
C HIS A 122 -11.47 -13.64 -8.96
N ASP A 123 -10.50 -14.45 -8.56
CA ASP A 123 -9.71 -15.32 -9.45
C ASP A 123 -9.15 -14.57 -10.67
N TRP A 124 -8.54 -13.40 -10.43
CA TRP A 124 -7.95 -12.54 -11.46
C TRP A 124 -8.94 -11.96 -12.48
N LYS A 125 -10.24 -12.10 -12.26
CA LYS A 125 -11.28 -11.59 -13.14
C LYS A 125 -12.11 -10.52 -12.46
N GLU A 126 -12.44 -9.46 -13.21
CA GLU A 126 -13.42 -8.47 -12.76
C GLU A 126 -14.79 -9.12 -12.61
N ARG A 127 -15.41 -8.88 -11.44
CA ARG A 127 -16.74 -9.37 -11.08
C ARG A 127 -17.77 -8.27 -11.14
N ILE A 128 -17.39 -7.12 -10.60
CA ILE A 128 -18.23 -5.94 -10.48
C ILE A 128 -17.35 -4.75 -10.81
N THR A 129 -17.83 -3.90 -11.72
CA THR A 129 -17.21 -2.61 -12.03
C THR A 129 -18.27 -1.54 -11.87
N LEU A 130 -17.91 -0.44 -11.22
CA LEU A 130 -18.70 0.78 -11.14
C LEU A 130 -17.80 1.94 -11.51
N GLY A 131 -18.24 2.81 -12.40
CA GLY A 131 -17.39 3.93 -12.77
C GLY A 131 -17.89 4.68 -13.99
N VAL A 132 -17.00 5.49 -14.55
CA VAL A 132 -17.19 6.16 -15.82
C VAL A 132 -16.16 5.61 -16.80
N GLU A 133 -16.61 5.23 -17.99
CA GLU A 133 -15.71 4.89 -19.09
C GLU A 133 -16.11 5.69 -20.33
N LYS A 134 -15.19 6.50 -20.86
CA LYS A 134 -15.42 7.38 -22.03
C LYS A 134 -16.68 8.23 -21.88
N GLY A 135 -16.91 8.74 -20.68
CA GLY A 135 -18.09 9.55 -20.33
C GLY A 135 -19.39 8.77 -20.05
N VAL A 136 -19.42 7.44 -20.19
CA VAL A 136 -20.58 6.62 -19.85
C VAL A 136 -20.48 6.18 -18.39
N ALA A 137 -21.44 6.58 -17.56
CA ALA A 137 -21.54 6.08 -16.18
C ALA A 137 -22.13 4.67 -16.21
N SER A 138 -21.47 3.70 -15.57
CA SER A 138 -21.85 2.29 -15.67
C SER A 138 -21.71 1.51 -14.35
N ILE A 139 -22.57 0.50 -14.21
CA ILE A 139 -22.43 -0.62 -13.29
C ILE A 139 -22.49 -1.90 -14.12
N VAL A 140 -21.47 -2.74 -14.02
CA VAL A 140 -21.34 -3.96 -14.81
C VAL A 140 -21.09 -5.16 -13.90
N LEU A 141 -21.95 -6.17 -13.98
CA LEU A 141 -21.79 -7.45 -13.29
C LEU A 141 -21.37 -8.52 -14.31
N ARG A 142 -20.32 -9.27 -13.99
CA ARG A 142 -19.74 -10.32 -14.83
C ARG A 142 -19.92 -11.71 -14.23
N ASP A 143 -20.01 -12.74 -15.08
CA ASP A 143 -20.05 -14.15 -14.67
C ASP A 143 -18.65 -14.73 -14.38
N ALA A 144 -18.56 -16.00 -13.95
CA ALA A 144 -17.33 -16.75 -13.63
C ALA A 144 -16.25 -16.69 -14.72
N GLN A 145 -16.66 -16.50 -15.96
CA GLN A 145 -15.79 -16.45 -17.12
C GLN A 145 -15.24 -15.03 -17.35
N GLY A 146 -15.89 -14.01 -16.78
CA GLY A 146 -15.57 -12.59 -16.96
C GLY A 146 -16.51 -11.90 -17.93
N GLU A 147 -17.55 -12.59 -18.41
CA GLU A 147 -18.48 -12.06 -19.40
C GLU A 147 -19.57 -11.20 -18.73
N PRO A 148 -19.86 -9.99 -19.24
CA PRO A 148 -20.92 -9.15 -18.71
C PRO A 148 -22.29 -9.85 -18.80
N ARG A 149 -23.01 -9.91 -17.68
CA ARG A 149 -24.37 -10.47 -17.60
C ARG A 149 -25.42 -9.44 -17.28
N VAL A 150 -25.04 -8.34 -16.62
CA VAL A 150 -25.93 -7.22 -16.32
C VAL A 150 -25.14 -5.93 -16.53
N ARG A 151 -25.73 -4.97 -17.24
CA ARG A 151 -25.20 -3.62 -17.40
C ARG A 151 -26.28 -2.59 -17.10
N LEU A 152 -25.94 -1.60 -16.28
CA LEU A 152 -26.75 -0.41 -16.04
C LEU A 152 -25.90 0.78 -16.48
N GLU A 153 -26.38 1.55 -17.46
CA GLU A 153 -25.59 2.63 -18.05
C GLU A 153 -26.40 3.91 -18.22
N VAL A 154 -25.71 5.04 -18.10
CA VAL A 154 -26.22 6.37 -18.44
C VAL A 154 -25.20 7.06 -19.34
N ASP A 155 -25.65 7.43 -20.54
CA ASP A 155 -24.85 8.16 -21.52
C ASP A 155 -24.68 9.64 -21.14
N PRO A 156 -23.71 10.35 -21.74
CA PRO A 156 -23.54 11.80 -21.57
C PRO A 156 -24.77 12.64 -21.91
N ASP A 157 -25.66 12.16 -22.79
CA ASP A 157 -26.91 12.83 -23.16
C ASP A 157 -28.09 12.50 -22.22
N GLY A 158 -27.84 11.69 -21.17
CA GLY A 158 -28.83 11.27 -20.19
C GLY A 158 -29.63 10.03 -20.58
N LYS A 159 -29.37 9.41 -21.74
CA LYS A 159 -30.03 8.17 -22.15
C LYS A 159 -29.62 7.02 -21.23
N THR A 160 -30.62 6.25 -20.79
CA THR A 160 -30.41 5.07 -19.92
C THR A 160 -30.43 3.77 -20.72
N ARG A 161 -29.62 2.80 -20.30
CA ARG A 161 -29.65 1.42 -20.80
C ARG A 161 -29.60 0.42 -19.64
N VAL A 162 -30.38 -0.65 -19.79
CA VAL A 162 -30.35 -1.82 -18.92
C VAL A 162 -30.26 -3.06 -19.80
N GLU A 163 -29.23 -3.86 -19.61
CA GLU A 163 -29.01 -5.12 -20.33
C GLU A 163 -29.00 -6.31 -19.37
N GLY A 164 -29.46 -7.46 -19.84
CA GLY A 164 -29.34 -8.73 -19.09
C GLY A 164 -30.34 -8.93 -17.94
N VAL A 165 -31.27 -7.99 -17.76
CA VAL A 165 -32.43 -8.17 -16.88
C VAL A 165 -33.62 -8.58 -17.76
N ALA A 166 -34.04 -9.84 -17.67
CA ALA A 166 -35.33 -10.23 -18.25
C ALA A 166 -36.45 -9.51 -17.47
N PRO A 167 -37.47 -8.95 -18.13
CA PRO A 167 -38.64 -8.45 -17.42
C PRO A 167 -39.26 -9.62 -16.66
N THR A 168 -39.38 -9.52 -15.34
CA THR A 168 -40.18 -10.45 -14.56
C THR A 168 -41.61 -10.32 -15.09
N ALA A 169 -42.15 -11.38 -15.70
CA ALA A 169 -43.56 -11.40 -16.07
C ALA A 169 -44.39 -11.07 -14.81
N PRO A 170 -45.41 -10.19 -14.89
CA PRO A 170 -46.22 -9.88 -13.73
C PRO A 170 -46.81 -11.18 -13.17
N ALA A 171 -46.74 -11.36 -11.84
CA ALA A 171 -47.41 -12.46 -11.18
C ALA A 171 -48.88 -12.47 -11.63
N ARG A 172 -49.36 -13.60 -12.16
CA ARG A 172 -50.78 -13.74 -12.48
C ARG A 172 -51.59 -13.51 -11.19
N PRO A 173 -52.70 -12.77 -11.26
CA PRO A 173 -53.58 -12.54 -10.12
C PRO A 173 -54.13 -13.84 -9.53
#